data_AF-A0A959TKJ4-F1
#
_entry.id   AF-A0A959TKJ4-F1
#
_cell.length_a   1.000
_cell.length_b   1.000
_cell.length_c   1.000
_cell.angle_alpha   90.00
_cell.angle_beta   90.00
_cell.angle_gamma   90.00
#
_symmetry.space_group_name_H-M   'P 1'
#
loop_
_entity.id
_entity.type
_entity.pdbx_description
1 polymer ?
#
loop_
_entity_poly.entity_id
_entity_poly.type
_entity_poly.pdbx_seq_one_letter_code
_entity_poly.pdbx_strand_id
1 'polypeptide(L)' 'DGALRYTGTSNDRDPILNGIGGVVPTNSVFGYFNTDVDLDGQTKYTGSGNDRDPILNNIGGVVPTAVRAEQLP' A
#
# COMPACT_ATOMS: atom_id res chain seq x y z
N ASP A 1 0.03 7.65 -9.12
CA ASP A 1 -0.05 8.84 -10.02
C ASP A 1 1.36 9.25 -10.45
N GLY A 2 2.24 8.26 -10.63
CA GLY A 2 3.67 8.47 -10.80
C GLY A 2 4.37 8.86 -9.49
N ALA A 3 3.69 8.98 -8.36
CA ALA A 3 4.26 9.47 -7.10
C ALA A 3 3.81 8.66 -5.88
N LEU A 4 4.74 7.85 -5.39
CA LEU A 4 4.61 7.00 -4.23
C LEU A 4 4.57 7.83 -2.94
N ARG A 5 3.49 7.68 -2.17
CA ARG A 5 3.32 8.36 -0.88
C ARG A 5 2.38 7.59 0.05
N TYR A 6 2.62 7.70 1.36
CA TYR A 6 1.81 7.01 2.36
C TYR A 6 0.73 7.88 3.03
N THR A 7 0.93 9.20 3.07
CA THR A 7 -0.03 10.16 3.65
C THR A 7 -0.33 11.30 2.67
N GLY A 8 -1.34 12.12 3.01
CA GLY A 8 -1.79 13.25 2.17
C GLY A 8 -2.75 12.83 1.07
N THR A 9 -3.13 13.77 0.21
CA THR A 9 -4.03 13.52 -0.92
C THR A 9 -3.40 12.58 -1.94
N SER A 10 -4.20 11.66 -2.49
CA SER A 10 -3.78 10.66 -3.48
C SER A 10 -2.64 9.77 -2.98
N ASN A 11 -2.73 9.31 -1.73
CA ASN A 11 -1.77 8.36 -1.18
C ASN A 11 -2.09 6.92 -1.62
N ASP A 12 -1.07 6.07 -1.63
CA ASP A 12 -1.18 4.66 -2.02
C ASP A 12 -1.77 3.78 -0.92
N ARG A 13 -1.87 4.32 0.31
CA ARG A 13 -2.43 3.66 1.49
C ARG A 13 -3.95 3.49 1.40
N ASP A 14 -4.65 4.53 0.97
CA ASP A 14 -6.12 4.57 0.98
C ASP A 14 -6.74 3.55 0.01
N PRO A 15 -6.21 3.33 -1.21
CA PRO A 15 -6.66 2.23 -2.07
C PRO A 15 -6.55 0.85 -1.42
N ILE A 16 -5.47 0.54 -0.70
CA ILE A 16 -5.30 -0.75 0.00
C ILE A 16 -6.39 -0.93 1.07
N LEU A 17 -6.60 0.09 1.91
CA LEU A 17 -7.64 0.06 2.93
C LEU A 17 -9.02 -0.12 2.32
N ASN A 18 -9.35 0.62 1.25
CA ASN A 18 -10.61 0.47 0.53
C ASN A 18 -10.77 -0.94 -0.07
N GLY A 19 -9.70 -1.50 -0.65
CA GLY A 19 -9.68 -2.84 -1.24
C GLY A 19 -10.03 -3.95 -0.25
N ILE A 20 -9.66 -3.79 1.02
CA ILE A 20 -9.96 -4.78 2.08
C ILE A 20 -11.27 -4.52 2.85
N GLY A 21 -12.08 -3.54 2.42
CA GLY A 21 -13.35 -3.19 3.08
C GLY A 21 -13.31 -1.91 3.92
N GLY A 22 -12.33 -1.05 3.70
CA GLY A 22 -12.25 0.34 4.16
C GLY A 22 -11.70 0.52 5.57
N VAL A 23 -12.50 0.15 6.58
CA VAL A 23 -12.26 0.62 7.97
C VAL A 23 -11.56 -0.43 8.84
N VAL A 24 -11.62 -1.70 8.46
CA VAL A 24 -11.08 -2.81 9.27
C VAL A 24 -9.71 -3.23 8.71
N PRO A 25 -8.59 -2.79 9.31
CA PRO A 25 -7.24 -3.00 8.79
C PRO A 25 -6.76 -4.45 8.87
N THR A 26 -7.53 -5.32 9.53
CA THR A 26 -7.25 -6.75 9.72
C THR A 26 -7.92 -7.62 8.68
N ASN A 27 -8.74 -7.05 7.80
CA ASN A 27 -9.31 -7.79 6.68
C ASN A 27 -8.24 -8.04 5.61
N SER A 28 -8.45 -9.10 4.84
CA SER A 28 -7.70 -9.38 3.63
C SER A 28 -8.63 -9.84 2.52
N VAL A 29 -8.20 -9.66 1.28
CA VAL A 29 -8.91 -10.10 0.09
C VAL A 29 -7.95 -10.86 -0.80
N PHE A 30 -8.36 -12.05 -1.25
CA PHE A 30 -7.58 -12.87 -2.17
C PHE A 30 -7.78 -12.42 -3.62
N GLY A 31 -6.68 -12.35 -4.37
CA GLY A 31 -6.63 -11.98 -5.78
C GLY A 31 -5.47 -11.03 -6.08
N TYR A 32 -5.06 -11.01 -7.34
CA TYR A 32 -4.10 -10.05 -7.86
C TYR A 32 -4.83 -8.75 -8.19
N PHE A 33 -4.68 -7.76 -7.32
CA PHE A 33 -5.24 -6.42 -7.50
C PHE A 33 -4.13 -5.40 -7.72
N ASN A 34 -4.49 -4.20 -8.17
CA ASN A 34 -3.55 -3.08 -8.18
C ASN A 34 -3.07 -2.68 -6.77
N THR A 35 -3.77 -3.14 -5.73
CA THR A 35 -3.44 -2.93 -4.31
C THR A 35 -2.60 -4.05 -3.71
N ASP A 36 -2.43 -5.17 -4.42
CA ASP A 36 -1.49 -6.24 -4.08
C ASP A 36 -0.10 -5.82 -4.58
N VAL A 37 0.63 -5.07 -3.76
CA VAL A 37 1.87 -4.39 -4.17
C VAL A 37 3.08 -5.30 -4.09
N ASP A 38 3.03 -6.35 -3.26
CA ASP A 38 4.07 -7.36 -3.18
C ASP A 38 3.81 -8.56 -4.11
N LEU A 39 2.67 -8.57 -4.79
CA LEU A 39 2.25 -9.55 -5.79
C LEU A 39 2.16 -10.97 -5.20
N ASP A 40 1.73 -11.08 -3.94
CA ASP A 40 1.54 -12.36 -3.24
C ASP A 40 0.15 -12.99 -3.49
N GLY A 41 -0.74 -12.28 -4.18
CA GLY A 41 -2.11 -12.70 -4.47
C GLY A 41 -3.08 -12.46 -3.32
N GLN A 42 -2.73 -11.63 -2.34
CA GLN A 42 -3.58 -11.25 -1.22
C GLN A 42 -3.33 -9.79 -0.81
N THR A 43 -4.32 -8.93 -1.03
CA THR A 43 -4.28 -7.57 -0.47
C THR A 43 -4.58 -7.59 1.03
N LYS A 44 -3.69 -7.01 1.86
CA LYS A 44 -3.87 -6.80 3.31
C LYS A 44 -3.06 -5.60 3.82
N TYR A 45 -3.58 -4.92 4.83
CA TYR A 45 -2.96 -3.72 5.39
C TYR A 45 -2.10 -3.95 6.65
N THR A 46 -2.35 -5.04 7.39
CA THR A 46 -1.60 -5.41 8.59
C THR A 46 -1.22 -6.89 8.57
N GLY A 47 -0.30 -7.29 9.46
CA GLY A 47 0.22 -8.65 9.51
C GLY A 47 1.47 -8.85 8.65
N SER A 48 1.96 -10.09 8.57
CA SER A 48 3.14 -10.42 7.77
C SER A 48 2.84 -10.37 6.28
N GLY A 49 3.74 -9.77 5.50
CA GLY A 49 3.59 -9.60 4.03
C GLY A 49 2.51 -8.59 3.66
N ASN A 50 2.26 -7.57 4.50
CA ASN A 50 1.25 -6.57 4.17
C ASN A 50 1.71 -5.62 3.07
N ASP A 51 0.76 -5.08 2.31
CA ASP A 51 1.03 -4.17 1.19
C ASP A 51 1.51 -2.79 1.63
N ARG A 52 1.32 -2.43 2.91
CA ARG A 52 1.80 -1.15 3.44
C ARG A 52 3.32 -1.11 3.50
N ASP A 53 3.95 -2.18 3.93
CA ASP A 53 5.37 -2.16 4.30
C ASP A 53 6.28 -1.88 3.08
N PRO A 54 6.05 -2.43 1.87
CA PRO A 54 6.77 -2.04 0.66
C PRO A 54 6.67 -0.53 0.34
N ILE A 55 5.50 0.08 0.52
CA ILE A 55 5.30 1.52 0.30
C ILE A 55 6.16 2.33 1.27
N LEU A 56 6.11 2.02 2.57
CA LEU A 56 6.90 2.69 3.60
C LEU A 56 8.40 2.54 3.34
N ASN A 57 8.86 1.33 3.03
CA ASN A 57 10.26 1.07 2.73
C ASN A 57 10.76 1.92 1.55
N ASN A 58 9.98 1.99 0.47
CA ASN A 58 10.36 2.73 -0.72
C ASN A 58 10.38 4.24 -0.50
N ILE A 59 9.48 4.82 0.31
CA ILE A 59 9.52 6.27 0.60
C ILE A 59 10.65 6.67 1.57
N GLY A 60 11.26 5.73 2.28
CA GLY A 60 12.40 5.99 3.19
C GLY A 60 12.20 5.52 4.63
N GLY A 61 11.23 4.62 4.87
CA GLY A 61 10.96 3.98 6.15
C GLY A 61 9.66 4.43 6.80
N VAL A 62 9.58 4.23 8.12
CA VAL A 62 8.36 4.41 8.92
C VAL A 62 7.92 5.85 9.16
N VAL A 63 8.74 6.85 8.80
CA VAL A 63 8.34 8.27 8.86
C VAL A 63 7.70 8.65 7.52
N PRO A 64 6.36 8.76 7.44
CA PRO A 64 5.67 8.74 6.16
C PRO A 64 5.47 10.15 5.58
N THR A 65 6.53 10.96 5.61
CA THR A 65 6.52 12.36 5.15
C THR A 65 7.17 12.52 3.78
N ALA A 66 7.89 11.51 3.29
CA ALA A 66 8.53 11.54 1.99
C ALA A 66 7.58 11.14 0.86
N VAL A 67 7.76 11.79 -0.30
CA VAL A 67 7.13 11.43 -1.57
C VAL A 67 8.23 11.09 -2.54
N ARG A 68 8.07 9.99 -3.30
CA ARG A 68 9.04 9.58 -4.33
C ARG A 68 8.35 9.34 -5.66
N ALA A 69 9.10 9.44 -6.76
CA ALA A 69 8.59 8.98 -8.04
C ALA A 69 8.39 7.45 -8.00
N GLU A 70 7.24 6.97 -8.44
CA GLU A 70 6.99 5.55 -8.65
C GLU A 70 7.93 5.02 -9.73
N GLN A 71 8.47 3.82 -9.52
CA GLN A 71 9.23 3.14 -10.56
C GLN A 71 8.26 2.33 -11.40
N LEU A 72 8.10 2.71 -12.67
CA LEU A 72 7.37 1.92 -13.66
C LEU A 72 8.37 1.02 -14.41
N PRO A 73 7.95 -0.19 -14.84
CA PRO A 73 8.75 -1.04 -15.73
C PRO A 73 9.21 -0.34 -17.01
#